data_AF-A0A7C5RLW3-F1
#
_entry.id   AF-A0A7C5RLW3-F1
#
_cell.length_a   1.000
_cell.length_b   1.000
_cell.length_c   1.000
_cell.angle_alpha   90.00
_cell.angle_beta   90.00
_cell.angle_gamma   90.00
#
_symmetry.space_group_name_H-M   'P 1'
#
loop_
_entity.id
_entity.type
_entity.pdbx_description
1 polymer ?
#
loop_
_entity_poly.entity_id
_entity_poly.type
_entity_poly.pdbx_seq_one_letter_code
_entity_poly.pdbx_strand_id
1 'polypeptide(L)'
;MGKVKVKFYGVLKEITKEREVEAEALTIKHLLSTLAAKYGNSFVEKIYDQDCAIRRFINICINGRDIRFINHVNTLLRDGDEVAIIPAVSGGSCGSSEEVELTEVKNLKPAEYMDLREVLSLYAKILNTGIISRPVLIDGETGVILDGYDLFYSLDLLSAIKIPVVKLNLSNIKIRSLQQGLKPITRENIIEAGIKGPRLPPKSFKVSAEIPQINIPLKDLLPEWEKDSLNLKVYNSTLELLYKGWPTPLVKLNSLSSGERSVWAKLEGFNPFSNSVKDRIGWSMLNDALERGTLRQVIYEATSTNTGIALTSIANTLGVKAKLYIPKTIQKVSDIYLEVLGAEVVRLPVGLTVEAIGQVDSQARTDNATHLNQFENDANFRVHLKYTARELDQQLQSVGLKPSCIIGGLGTSGHMSAISFYFKNKYGVDVKIVGVQPAPNEVIPGIRRIETGMKWYHWMTFDDVVDVKQTEAIEAAINIARKEGLLIGLSAGAVVHAFNKIAGNDGVYVLVFPDTGYKYAEQFENYFKNLQEIRR
;
A
#
# COMPACT_ATOMS: atom_id res chain seq x y z
N MET A 1 33.54 20.80 -38.59
CA MET A 1 32.77 21.13 -37.36
C MET A 1 31.39 21.55 -37.82
N GLY A 2 30.33 21.14 -37.12
CA GLY A 2 28.98 21.57 -37.45
C GLY A 2 28.72 22.97 -36.88
N LYS A 3 28.14 23.88 -37.68
CA LYS A 3 27.57 25.15 -37.21
C LYS A 3 26.25 24.86 -36.51
N VAL A 4 26.23 25.05 -35.19
CA VAL A 4 25.07 24.75 -34.35
C VAL A 4 24.55 26.00 -33.66
N LYS A 5 23.26 26.01 -33.40
CA LYS A 5 22.59 27.04 -32.62
C LYS A 5 22.44 26.57 -31.19
N VAL A 6 23.13 27.20 -30.25
CA VAL A 6 23.05 26.87 -28.83
C VAL A 6 22.08 27.80 -28.14
N LYS A 7 21.09 27.24 -27.45
CA LYS A 7 20.13 27.99 -26.61
C LYS A 7 20.45 27.82 -25.14
N PHE A 8 20.53 28.95 -24.43
CA PHE A 8 20.75 28.98 -22.98
C PHE A 8 19.44 29.19 -22.24
N TYR A 9 19.32 28.55 -21.07
CA TYR A 9 18.14 28.65 -20.21
C TYR A 9 18.53 28.99 -18.76
N GLY A 10 17.58 29.54 -18.00
CA GLY A 10 17.77 29.90 -16.60
C GLY A 10 18.99 30.79 -16.36
N VAL A 11 19.75 30.48 -15.30
CA VAL A 11 20.97 31.20 -14.89
C VAL A 11 22.04 31.29 -15.99
N LEU A 12 22.05 30.37 -16.97
CA LEU A 12 23.01 30.44 -18.08
C LEU A 12 22.73 31.62 -19.00
N LYS A 13 21.49 32.13 -19.09
CA LYS A 13 21.19 33.38 -19.83
C LYS A 13 21.83 34.60 -19.18
N GLU A 14 21.90 34.62 -17.85
CA GLU A 14 22.51 35.72 -17.09
C GLU A 14 24.04 35.69 -17.20
N ILE A 15 24.62 34.48 -17.11
CA ILE A 15 26.08 34.28 -17.24
C ILE A 15 26.58 34.58 -18.65
N THR A 16 25.85 34.15 -19.67
CA THR A 16 26.23 34.34 -21.07
C THR A 16 25.85 35.72 -21.62
N LYS A 17 24.89 36.40 -20.97
CA LYS A 17 24.23 37.62 -21.46
C LYS A 17 23.59 37.48 -22.85
N GLU A 18 23.40 36.25 -23.32
CA GLU A 18 22.87 35.90 -24.64
C GLU A 18 21.77 34.85 -24.45
N ARG A 19 20.69 34.91 -25.24
CA ARG A 19 19.65 33.85 -25.23
C ARG A 19 20.03 32.67 -26.10
N GLU A 20 20.83 32.95 -27.12
CA GLU A 20 21.29 32.00 -28.10
C GLU A 20 22.63 32.46 -28.69
N VAL A 21 23.45 31.51 -29.12
CA VAL A 21 24.74 31.76 -29.77
C VAL A 21 24.95 30.74 -30.88
N GLU A 22 25.59 31.15 -31.96
CA GLU A 22 26.12 30.22 -32.95
C GLU A 22 27.53 29.77 -32.57
N ALA A 23 27.78 28.47 -32.64
CA ALA A 23 29.08 27.89 -32.35
C ALA A 23 29.41 26.80 -33.36
N GLU A 24 30.70 26.63 -33.64
CA GLU A 24 31.20 25.49 -34.40
C GLU A 24 31.75 24.44 -33.44
N ALA A 25 31.27 23.21 -33.56
CA ALA A 25 31.74 22.10 -32.74
C ALA A 25 31.59 20.75 -33.47
N LEU A 26 32.43 19.78 -33.10
CA LEU A 26 32.35 18.42 -33.65
C LEU A 26 31.44 17.52 -32.79
N THR A 27 31.49 17.69 -31.47
CA THR A 27 30.73 16.92 -30.47
C THR A 27 30.22 17.83 -29.37
N ILE A 28 29.31 17.34 -28.52
CA ILE A 28 28.87 18.07 -27.32
C ILE A 28 30.04 18.37 -26.38
N LYS A 29 30.98 17.44 -26.20
CA LYS A 29 32.19 17.70 -25.40
C LYS A 29 32.98 18.87 -25.95
N HIS A 30 33.23 18.89 -27.26
CA HIS A 30 33.92 19.99 -27.92
C HIS A 30 33.13 21.30 -27.78
N LEU A 31 31.81 21.26 -27.99
CA LEU A 31 30.94 22.42 -27.85
C LEU A 31 31.04 23.03 -26.44
N LEU A 32 30.93 22.23 -25.39
CA LEU A 32 31.02 22.72 -24.02
C LEU A 32 32.40 23.33 -23.71
N SER A 33 33.48 22.75 -24.25
CA SER A 33 34.83 23.34 -24.14
C SER A 33 34.93 24.69 -24.86
N THR A 34 34.35 24.82 -26.06
CA THR A 34 34.30 26.09 -26.80
C THR A 34 33.51 27.16 -26.04
N LEU A 35 32.37 26.79 -25.46
CA LEU A 35 31.55 27.71 -24.65
C LEU A 35 32.24 28.08 -23.33
N ALA A 36 32.93 27.13 -22.69
CA ALA A 36 33.75 27.40 -21.50
C ALA A 36 34.88 28.39 -21.81
N ALA A 37 35.55 28.26 -22.95
CA ALA A 37 36.56 29.23 -23.39
C ALA A 37 35.96 30.62 -23.67
N LYS A 38 34.72 30.68 -24.20
CA LYS A 38 34.03 31.94 -24.49
C LYS A 38 33.52 32.67 -23.24
N TYR A 39 32.90 31.96 -22.30
CA TYR A 39 32.19 32.56 -21.15
C TYR A 39 32.93 32.44 -19.81
N GLY A 40 34.07 31.74 -19.78
CA GLY A 40 34.97 31.68 -18.62
C GLY A 40 34.45 30.83 -17.45
N ASN A 41 35.09 31.00 -16.28
CA ASN A 41 34.90 30.13 -15.11
C ASN A 41 33.47 30.10 -14.57
N SER A 42 32.73 31.21 -14.66
CA SER A 42 31.33 31.27 -14.22
C SER A 42 30.41 30.32 -14.99
N PHE A 43 30.71 30.07 -16.27
CA PHE A 43 30.02 29.05 -17.06
C PHE A 43 30.45 27.63 -16.65
N VAL A 44 31.76 27.41 -16.48
CA VAL A 44 32.34 26.11 -16.09
C VAL A 44 31.75 25.62 -14.76
N GLU A 45 31.70 26.49 -13.74
CA GLU A 45 31.18 26.15 -12.41
C GLU A 45 29.72 25.71 -12.43
N LYS A 46 28.91 26.21 -13.37
CA LYS A 46 27.51 25.83 -13.53
C LYS A 46 27.30 24.55 -14.32
N ILE A 47 28.19 24.23 -15.26
CA ILE A 47 28.08 23.03 -16.10
C ILE A 47 28.73 21.81 -15.43
N TYR A 48 29.87 22.00 -14.78
CA TYR A 48 30.70 20.91 -14.26
C TYR A 48 30.73 20.86 -12.72
N ASP A 49 30.81 19.66 -12.15
CA ASP A 49 31.08 19.43 -10.73
C ASP A 49 32.58 19.43 -10.41
N GLN A 50 32.93 19.12 -9.16
CA GLN A 50 34.31 19.10 -8.68
C GLN A 50 35.17 18.01 -9.35
N ASP A 51 34.55 16.98 -9.94
CA ASP A 51 35.20 15.88 -10.64
C ASP A 51 35.31 16.14 -12.16
N CYS A 52 35.03 17.37 -12.61
CA CYS A 52 34.97 17.76 -14.02
C CYS A 52 33.91 16.98 -14.84
N ALA A 53 32.91 16.38 -14.19
CA ALA A 53 31.77 15.75 -14.85
C ALA A 53 30.63 16.75 -15.02
N ILE A 54 29.78 16.57 -16.04
CA ILE A 54 28.58 17.41 -16.20
C ILE A 54 27.67 17.16 -15.01
N ARG A 55 27.30 18.23 -14.30
CA ARG A 55 26.45 18.14 -13.11
C ARG A 55 25.16 17.41 -13.46
N ARG A 56 24.75 16.47 -12.61
CA ARG A 56 23.62 15.55 -12.83
C ARG A 56 22.28 16.22 -13.19
N PHE A 57 22.14 17.49 -12.82
CA PHE A 57 20.95 18.31 -13.01
C PHE A 57 21.02 19.26 -14.22
N ILE A 58 22.09 19.24 -15.02
CA ILE A 58 22.17 19.94 -16.30
C ILE A 58 21.70 18.97 -17.39
N ASN A 59 20.59 19.31 -18.05
CA ASN A 59 20.10 18.57 -19.20
C ASN A 59 20.63 19.23 -20.47
N ILE A 60 21.21 18.43 -21.37
CA ILE A 60 21.66 18.89 -22.68
C ILE A 60 20.87 18.13 -23.72
N CYS A 61 20.16 18.85 -24.59
CA CYS A 61 19.33 18.28 -25.64
C CYS A 61 19.81 18.73 -27.01
N ILE A 62 19.84 17.82 -27.98
CA ILE A 62 20.07 18.12 -29.39
C ILE A 62 18.78 17.87 -30.14
N ASN A 63 18.27 18.89 -30.84
CA ASN A 63 17.01 18.83 -31.59
C ASN A 63 15.86 18.22 -30.75
N GLY A 64 15.79 18.60 -29.46
CA GLY A 64 14.77 18.13 -28.52
C GLY A 64 15.02 16.76 -27.86
N ARG A 65 16.11 16.06 -28.17
CA ARG A 65 16.47 14.77 -27.54
C ARG A 65 17.64 14.90 -26.58
N ASP A 66 17.49 14.41 -25.35
CA ASP A 66 18.52 14.47 -24.32
C ASP A 66 19.69 13.53 -24.64
N ILE A 67 20.92 14.05 -24.53
CA ILE A 67 22.15 13.33 -24.89
C ILE A 67 22.37 12.06 -24.07
N ARG A 68 21.76 11.93 -22.88
CA ARG A 68 21.85 10.74 -22.02
C ARG A 68 21.20 9.50 -22.62
N PHE A 69 20.30 9.66 -23.58
CA PHE A 69 19.64 8.56 -24.30
C PHE A 69 20.22 8.35 -25.70
N ILE A 70 21.36 8.98 -26.00
CA ILE A 70 22.05 8.86 -27.29
C ILE A 70 23.50 8.43 -27.03
N ASN A 71 24.48 9.31 -27.24
CA ASN A 71 25.91 9.01 -27.07
C ASN A 71 26.58 9.98 -26.08
N HIS A 72 25.82 10.50 -25.12
CA HIS A 72 26.26 11.45 -24.10
C HIS A 72 27.06 12.61 -24.70
N VAL A 73 28.19 12.96 -24.09
CA VAL A 73 29.07 14.06 -24.52
C VAL A 73 29.78 13.78 -25.85
N ASN A 74 29.81 12.53 -26.31
CA ASN A 74 30.40 12.12 -27.59
C ASN A 74 29.41 12.23 -28.76
N THR A 75 28.19 12.72 -28.53
CA THR A 75 27.21 12.93 -29.60
C THR A 75 27.75 13.95 -30.61
N LEU A 76 27.76 13.56 -31.89
CA LEU A 76 28.23 14.37 -33.02
C LEU A 76 27.24 15.49 -33.34
N LEU A 77 27.77 16.65 -33.74
CA LEU A 77 27.00 17.84 -34.12
C LEU A 77 27.13 18.11 -35.62
N ARG A 78 26.00 18.40 -36.27
CA ARG A 78 25.87 18.69 -37.71
C ARG A 78 25.43 20.14 -37.93
N ASP A 79 25.65 20.63 -39.14
CA ASP A 79 25.19 21.97 -39.53
C ASP A 79 23.66 22.09 -39.36
N GLY A 80 23.23 23.14 -38.65
CA GLY A 80 21.82 23.42 -38.36
C GLY A 80 21.27 22.73 -37.11
N ASP A 81 22.05 21.93 -36.38
CA ASP A 81 21.59 21.34 -35.12
C ASP A 81 21.33 22.43 -34.07
N GLU A 82 20.24 22.25 -33.32
CA GLU A 82 19.90 23.08 -32.17
C GLU A 82 20.27 22.36 -30.86
N VAL A 83 21.14 22.97 -30.07
CA VAL A 83 21.58 22.44 -28.78
C VAL A 83 21.00 23.28 -27.64
N ALA A 84 20.16 22.70 -26.81
CA ALA A 84 19.64 23.35 -25.61
C ALA A 84 20.45 22.92 -24.38
N ILE A 85 21.04 23.88 -23.67
CA ILE A 85 21.68 23.64 -22.36
C ILE A 85 20.76 24.17 -21.28
N ILE A 86 20.15 23.23 -20.56
CA ILE A 86 19.06 23.49 -19.64
C ILE A 86 19.56 23.16 -18.22
N PRO A 87 19.97 24.16 -17.44
CA PRO A 87 20.21 23.93 -16.03
C PRO A 87 18.89 23.59 -15.34
N ALA A 88 18.92 22.69 -14.36
CA ALA A 88 17.79 22.53 -13.45
C ALA A 88 17.43 23.91 -12.89
N VAL A 89 16.13 24.19 -12.91
CA VAL A 89 15.58 25.50 -12.58
C VAL A 89 15.98 25.85 -11.14
N SER A 90 17.00 26.71 -11.03
CA SER A 90 17.25 27.54 -9.85
C SER A 90 16.72 28.92 -10.22
N GLY A 91 15.80 29.42 -9.41
CA GLY A 91 15.04 30.64 -9.65
C GLY A 91 15.97 31.85 -9.84
N GLY A 92 15.74 32.60 -10.91
CA GLY A 92 16.22 33.96 -11.04
C GLY A 92 15.53 34.85 -10.01
N SER A 93 16.28 35.79 -9.45
CA SER A 93 15.84 36.69 -8.39
C SER A 93 14.67 37.58 -8.83
N CYS A 94 13.47 37.36 -8.28
CA CYS A 94 12.53 38.38 -7.80
C CYS A 94 11.30 37.69 -7.14
N GLY A 95 11.16 37.81 -5.81
CA GLY A 95 9.91 37.49 -5.08
C GLY A 95 9.66 36.01 -4.75
N SER A 96 9.82 35.64 -3.48
CA SER A 96 9.29 34.44 -2.79
C SER A 96 8.55 33.38 -3.64
N SER A 97 9.27 32.49 -4.31
CA SER A 97 8.69 31.29 -4.93
C SER A 97 9.07 30.05 -4.12
N GLU A 98 8.08 29.32 -3.64
CA GLU A 98 8.20 28.22 -2.70
C GLU A 98 8.80 26.97 -3.40
N GLU A 99 10.00 26.54 -3.00
CA GLU A 99 10.71 25.39 -3.60
C GLU A 99 10.08 24.05 -3.20
N VAL A 100 10.20 23.04 -4.07
CA VAL A 100 9.72 21.67 -3.79
C VAL A 100 10.79 20.88 -3.06
N GLU A 101 10.46 20.34 -1.89
CA GLU A 101 11.34 19.54 -1.04
C GLU A 101 10.80 18.11 -0.84
N LEU A 102 11.65 17.12 -0.56
CA LEU A 102 11.21 15.79 -0.13
C LEU A 102 11.17 15.71 1.39
N THR A 103 9.98 15.55 1.96
CA THR A 103 9.78 15.44 3.42
C THR A 103 9.36 14.03 3.82
N GLU A 104 9.86 13.54 4.95
CA GLU A 104 9.46 12.23 5.48
C GLU A 104 7.98 12.21 5.86
N VAL A 105 7.27 11.13 5.50
CA VAL A 105 5.82 11.00 5.75
C VAL A 105 5.47 11.17 7.23
N LYS A 106 6.32 10.67 8.14
CA LYS A 106 6.12 10.77 9.60
C LYS A 106 6.10 12.22 10.13
N ASN A 107 6.66 13.16 9.37
CA ASN A 107 6.70 14.58 9.73
C ASN A 107 5.47 15.35 9.20
N LEU A 108 4.63 14.71 8.39
CA LEU A 108 3.45 15.32 7.80
C LEU A 108 2.21 15.05 8.64
N LYS A 109 1.38 16.08 8.82
CA LYS A 109 0.23 16.03 9.73
C LYS A 109 -1.06 16.33 8.96
N PRO A 110 -1.81 15.32 8.50
CA PRO A 110 -3.06 15.54 7.78
C PRO A 110 -4.12 16.17 8.69
N ALA A 111 -4.62 17.35 8.30
CA ALA A 111 -5.70 18.04 9.00
C ALA A 111 -7.11 17.62 8.54
N GLU A 112 -7.26 16.95 7.39
CA GLU A 112 -8.53 16.40 6.91
C GLU A 112 -8.46 14.88 6.75
N TYR A 113 -9.61 14.20 6.94
CA TYR A 113 -9.77 12.83 6.47
C TYR A 113 -10.06 12.79 4.97
N MET A 114 -9.77 11.65 4.33
CA MET A 114 -10.20 11.39 2.97
C MET A 114 -10.92 10.05 2.85
N ASP A 115 -12.02 10.08 2.10
CA ASP A 115 -12.74 8.87 1.70
C ASP A 115 -11.81 7.99 0.86
N LEU A 116 -11.83 6.67 1.15
CA LEU A 116 -10.93 5.74 0.47
C LEU A 116 -11.14 5.74 -1.05
N ARG A 117 -12.39 5.84 -1.54
CA ARG A 117 -12.67 5.79 -2.99
C ARG A 117 -12.09 6.99 -3.73
N GLU A 118 -12.03 8.16 -3.10
CA GLU A 118 -11.38 9.34 -3.69
C GLU A 118 -9.86 9.14 -3.83
N VAL A 119 -9.23 8.43 -2.89
CA VAL A 119 -7.80 8.12 -2.93
C VAL A 119 -7.45 7.08 -3.99
N LEU A 120 -8.31 6.06 -4.19
CA LEU A 120 -8.04 4.94 -5.09
C LEU A 120 -7.76 5.38 -6.53
N SER A 121 -8.43 6.41 -7.05
CA SER A 121 -8.22 6.86 -8.43
C SER A 121 -6.79 7.38 -8.65
N LEU A 122 -6.29 8.24 -7.76
CA LEU A 122 -4.94 8.77 -7.87
C LEU A 122 -3.89 7.69 -7.56
N TYR A 123 -4.16 6.83 -6.57
CA TYR A 123 -3.32 5.66 -6.30
C TYR A 123 -3.09 4.81 -7.56
N ALA A 124 -4.17 4.44 -8.27
CA ALA A 124 -4.10 3.63 -9.48
C ALA A 124 -3.28 4.32 -10.58
N LYS A 125 -3.48 5.63 -10.76
CA LYS A 125 -2.71 6.42 -11.73
C LYS A 125 -1.22 6.43 -11.38
N ILE A 126 -0.86 6.65 -10.12
CA ILE A 126 0.54 6.66 -9.67
C ILE A 126 1.15 5.25 -9.82
N LEU A 127 0.42 4.20 -9.47
CA LEU A 127 0.91 2.81 -9.59
C LEU A 127 1.19 2.43 -11.05
N ASN A 128 0.35 2.86 -11.98
CA ASN A 128 0.50 2.58 -13.42
C ASN A 128 1.63 3.42 -14.04
N THR A 129 1.62 4.74 -13.80
CA THR A 129 2.60 5.65 -14.41
C THR A 129 3.97 5.61 -13.74
N GLY A 130 4.01 5.29 -12.45
CA GLY A 130 5.21 5.38 -11.61
C GLY A 130 5.67 6.81 -11.35
N ILE A 131 4.83 7.83 -11.59
CA ILE A 131 5.23 9.25 -11.57
C ILE A 131 4.32 10.07 -10.66
N ILE A 132 4.95 10.95 -9.87
CA ILE A 132 4.29 11.98 -9.08
C ILE A 132 4.43 13.29 -9.84
N SER A 133 3.29 13.91 -10.15
CA SER A 133 3.22 15.08 -11.04
C SER A 133 3.04 16.42 -10.32
N ARG A 134 2.74 16.41 -9.02
CA ARG A 134 2.56 17.61 -8.19
C ARG A 134 2.97 17.35 -6.75
N PRO A 135 3.35 18.36 -5.96
CA PRO A 135 3.62 18.21 -4.54
C PRO A 135 2.36 18.30 -3.67
N VAL A 136 2.53 18.01 -2.38
CA VAL A 136 1.59 18.32 -1.30
C VAL A 136 1.92 19.70 -0.73
N LEU A 137 0.92 20.50 -0.41
CA LEU A 137 1.14 21.81 0.21
C LEU A 137 1.08 21.66 1.73
N ILE A 138 2.07 22.21 2.44
CA ILE A 138 2.14 22.10 3.90
C ILE A 138 2.44 23.44 4.55
N ASP A 139 2.05 23.59 5.81
CA ASP A 139 2.57 24.64 6.66
C ASP A 139 4.04 24.37 7.01
N GLY A 140 4.91 25.32 6.68
CA GLY A 140 6.36 25.15 6.82
C GLY A 140 6.85 24.97 8.26
N GLU A 141 6.13 25.50 9.25
CA GLU A 141 6.50 25.42 10.66
C GLU A 141 6.03 24.12 11.32
N THR A 142 4.80 23.71 11.02
CA THR A 142 4.13 22.62 11.75
C THR A 142 4.13 21.28 11.01
N GLY A 143 4.33 21.29 9.68
CA GLY A 143 4.17 20.13 8.80
C GLY A 143 2.71 19.76 8.53
N VAL A 144 1.75 20.61 8.91
CA VAL A 144 0.33 20.38 8.68
C VAL A 144 0.02 20.48 7.20
N ILE A 145 -0.69 19.48 6.67
CA ILE A 145 -1.10 19.46 5.26
C ILE A 145 -2.19 20.49 5.04
N LEU A 146 -2.05 21.27 3.98
CA LEU A 146 -2.95 22.37 3.61
C LEU A 146 -3.69 22.06 2.31
N ASP A 147 -3.06 21.32 1.39
CA ASP A 147 -3.68 20.83 0.15
C ASP A 147 -2.93 19.60 -0.37
N GLY A 148 -3.56 18.83 -1.26
CA GLY A 148 -3.00 17.61 -1.84
C GLY A 148 -3.18 16.36 -0.98
N TYR A 149 -4.25 16.31 -0.19
CA TYR A 149 -4.59 15.16 0.67
C TYR A 149 -4.71 13.83 -0.08
N ASP A 150 -5.30 13.84 -1.27
CA ASP A 150 -5.38 12.66 -2.16
C ASP A 150 -4.00 12.12 -2.51
N LEU A 151 -3.04 12.99 -2.81
CA LEU A 151 -1.67 12.60 -3.09
C LEU A 151 -0.99 12.05 -1.84
N PHE A 152 -1.14 12.73 -0.70
CA PHE A 152 -0.61 12.26 0.58
C PHE A 152 -1.11 10.86 0.92
N TYR A 153 -2.43 10.67 0.93
CA TYR A 153 -3.04 9.37 1.24
C TYR A 153 -2.72 8.30 0.19
N SER A 154 -2.59 8.66 -1.09
CA SER A 154 -2.18 7.71 -2.14
C SER A 154 -0.75 7.24 -1.92
N LEU A 155 0.18 8.15 -1.63
CA LEU A 155 1.59 7.83 -1.39
C LEU A 155 1.77 7.07 -0.06
N ASP A 156 1.01 7.39 0.97
CA ASP A 156 0.99 6.61 2.22
C ASP A 156 0.50 5.17 1.97
N LEU A 157 -0.56 4.98 1.18
CA LEU A 157 -1.03 3.65 0.79
C LEU A 157 -0.06 2.92 -0.15
N LEU A 158 0.78 3.62 -0.91
CA LEU A 158 1.89 3.03 -1.64
C LEU A 158 3.10 2.76 -0.73
N SER A 159 2.99 3.10 0.57
CA SER A 159 4.02 3.02 1.58
C SER A 159 5.32 3.74 1.17
N ALA A 160 5.15 4.95 0.61
CA ALA A 160 6.22 5.92 0.45
C ALA A 160 6.74 6.38 1.82
N ILE A 161 8.05 6.57 1.95
CA ILE A 161 8.70 7.14 3.14
C ILE A 161 8.92 8.64 3.01
N LYS A 162 8.95 9.16 1.78
CA LYS A 162 9.10 10.59 1.48
C LYS A 162 8.00 11.06 0.55
N ILE A 163 7.62 12.33 0.68
CA ILE A 163 6.61 12.99 -0.16
C ILE A 163 7.18 14.32 -0.64
N PRO A 164 7.01 14.69 -1.92
CA PRO A 164 7.31 16.03 -2.39
C PRO A 164 6.32 17.03 -1.82
N VAL A 165 6.84 18.06 -1.18
CA VAL A 165 6.07 19.10 -0.53
C VAL A 165 6.51 20.48 -0.96
N VAL A 166 5.59 21.44 -0.88
CA VAL A 166 5.88 22.87 -0.93
C VAL A 166 5.51 23.44 0.43
N LYS A 167 6.46 24.13 1.06
CA LYS A 167 6.28 24.76 2.36
C LYS A 167 5.70 26.14 2.16
N LEU A 168 4.53 26.34 2.76
CA LEU A 168 3.77 27.57 2.73
C LEU A 168 3.92 28.31 4.06
N ASN A 169 3.92 29.65 4.01
CA ASN A 169 3.69 30.45 5.20
C ASN A 169 2.21 30.83 5.28
N LEU A 170 1.48 30.12 6.13
CA LEU A 170 0.04 30.34 6.32
C LEU A 170 -0.33 31.79 6.71
N SER A 171 0.61 32.61 7.21
CA SER A 171 0.36 34.04 7.51
C SER A 171 0.04 34.85 6.25
N ASN A 172 0.45 34.38 5.08
CA ASN A 172 0.36 35.11 3.81
C ASN A 172 -0.72 34.52 2.88
N ILE A 173 -1.53 33.58 3.36
CA ILE A 173 -2.37 32.74 2.50
C ILE A 173 -3.84 32.88 2.85
N LYS A 174 -4.67 33.03 1.81
CA LYS A 174 -6.11 33.09 1.95
C LYS A 174 -6.70 31.69 2.08
N ILE A 175 -7.40 31.45 3.18
CA ILE A 175 -8.21 30.25 3.43
C ILE A 175 -9.66 30.56 3.08
N ARG A 176 -10.29 29.67 2.31
CA ARG A 176 -11.73 29.70 2.03
C ARG A 176 -12.41 28.48 2.66
N SER A 177 -13.40 28.70 3.51
CA SER A 177 -14.26 27.61 4.01
C SER A 177 -15.18 27.12 2.90
N LEU A 178 -15.32 25.80 2.77
CA LEU A 178 -16.10 25.15 1.71
C LEU A 178 -17.45 24.61 2.17
N GLN A 179 -17.63 24.36 3.47
CA GLN A 179 -18.89 23.86 4.01
C GLN A 179 -19.82 25.02 4.41
N GLN A 180 -21.03 25.05 3.83
CA GLN A 180 -22.07 26.03 4.17
C GLN A 180 -22.72 25.66 5.51
N GLY A 181 -22.80 26.62 6.44
CA GLY A 181 -23.50 26.45 7.73
C GLY A 181 -22.62 26.14 8.94
N LEU A 182 -21.31 25.98 8.77
CA LEU A 182 -20.35 25.88 9.87
C LEU A 182 -19.67 27.23 10.15
N LYS A 183 -19.10 27.38 11.37
CA LYS A 183 -18.24 28.53 11.68
C LYS A 183 -17.09 28.60 10.65
N PRO A 184 -16.68 29.80 10.21
CA PRO A 184 -15.54 29.94 9.32
C PRO A 184 -14.32 29.23 9.90
N ILE A 185 -13.71 28.36 9.10
CA ILE A 185 -12.52 27.60 9.49
C ILE A 185 -11.32 28.54 9.46
N THR A 186 -10.69 28.73 10.62
CA THR A 186 -9.50 29.56 10.75
C THR A 186 -8.22 28.75 10.55
N ARG A 187 -7.09 29.44 10.42
CA ARG A 187 -5.75 28.82 10.41
C ARG A 187 -5.53 27.96 11.64
N GLU A 188 -5.87 28.47 12.80
CA GLU A 188 -5.69 27.81 14.09
C GLU A 188 -6.48 26.51 14.13
N ASN A 189 -7.70 26.48 13.57
CA ASN A 189 -8.49 25.24 13.47
C ASN A 189 -7.80 24.18 12.60
N ILE A 190 -7.20 24.56 11.48
CA ILE A 190 -6.48 23.64 10.59
C ILE A 190 -5.24 23.08 11.28
N ILE A 191 -4.44 23.95 11.89
CA ILE A 191 -3.23 23.56 12.61
C ILE A 191 -3.57 22.65 13.80
N GLU A 192 -4.58 23.01 14.58
CA GLU A 192 -5.05 22.20 15.70
C GLU A 192 -5.56 20.82 15.25
N ALA A 193 -6.34 20.78 14.17
CA ALA A 193 -6.83 19.53 13.60
C ALA A 193 -5.69 18.62 13.10
N GLY A 194 -4.62 19.18 12.52
CA GLY A 194 -3.46 18.41 12.09
C GLY A 194 -2.56 17.94 13.25
N ILE A 195 -2.34 18.78 14.27
CA ILE A 195 -1.41 18.48 15.38
C ILE A 195 -2.07 17.65 16.49
N LYS A 196 -3.28 18.02 16.90
CA LYS A 196 -3.96 17.44 18.07
C LYS A 196 -5.16 16.58 17.68
N GLY A 197 -5.78 16.88 16.54
CA GLY A 197 -7.04 16.27 16.14
C GLY A 197 -8.25 16.74 16.98
N PRO A 198 -9.45 16.24 16.68
CA PRO A 198 -9.76 15.35 15.56
C PRO A 198 -9.58 16.06 14.20
N ARG A 199 -9.23 15.30 13.16
CA ARG A 199 -9.12 15.86 11.80
C ARG A 199 -10.49 16.39 11.33
N LEU A 200 -10.46 17.42 10.51
CA LEU A 200 -11.64 18.04 9.89
C LEU A 200 -12.31 17.09 8.89
N PRO A 201 -13.62 17.25 8.64
CA PRO A 201 -14.31 16.54 7.55
C PRO A 201 -13.64 16.80 6.19
N PRO A 202 -13.79 15.90 5.21
CA PRO A 202 -13.27 16.14 3.86
C PRO A 202 -13.83 17.44 3.25
N LYS A 203 -12.99 18.14 2.48
CA LYS A 203 -13.37 19.37 1.76
C LYS A 203 -13.90 20.43 2.71
N SER A 204 -13.24 20.59 3.86
CA SER A 204 -13.59 21.60 4.85
C SER A 204 -13.08 22.98 4.45
N PHE A 205 -11.88 23.04 3.87
CA PHE A 205 -11.29 24.30 3.42
C PHE A 205 -10.54 24.17 2.08
N LYS A 206 -10.19 25.32 1.51
CA LYS A 206 -9.27 25.42 0.37
C LYS A 206 -8.25 26.52 0.62
N VAL A 207 -6.99 26.22 0.32
CA VAL A 207 -5.90 27.18 0.25
C VAL A 207 -5.71 27.63 -1.19
N SER A 208 -5.50 28.94 -1.40
CA SER A 208 -5.15 29.49 -2.71
C SER A 208 -3.64 29.69 -2.78
N ALA A 209 -2.95 28.77 -3.46
CA ALA A 209 -1.51 28.83 -3.73
C ALA A 209 -1.23 28.23 -5.12
N GLU A 210 -0.12 28.62 -5.74
CA GLU A 210 0.32 28.01 -6.99
C GLU A 210 0.92 26.63 -6.72
N ILE A 211 0.55 25.63 -7.53
CA ILE A 211 1.04 24.26 -7.38
C ILE A 211 2.02 23.98 -8.52
N PRO A 212 3.34 23.89 -8.26
CA PRO A 212 4.31 23.62 -9.29
C PRO A 212 4.13 22.20 -9.85
N GLN A 213 4.39 22.04 -11.14
CA GLN A 213 4.46 20.71 -11.76
C GLN A 213 5.81 20.08 -11.45
N ILE A 214 5.80 18.81 -11.09
CA ILE A 214 7.00 18.02 -10.83
C ILE A 214 6.97 16.72 -11.65
N ASN A 215 8.08 16.01 -11.67
CA ASN A 215 8.19 14.71 -12.31
C ASN A 215 9.12 13.84 -11.49
N ILE A 216 8.59 13.29 -10.39
CA ILE A 216 9.36 12.46 -9.45
C ILE A 216 8.94 11.01 -9.60
N PRO A 217 9.88 10.08 -9.86
CA PRO A 217 9.60 8.64 -9.86
C PRO A 217 9.13 8.13 -8.50
N LEU A 218 8.08 7.32 -8.47
CA LEU A 218 7.56 6.68 -7.25
C LEU A 218 8.64 5.90 -6.52
N LYS A 219 9.49 5.17 -7.27
CA LYS A 219 10.58 4.35 -6.70
C LYS A 219 11.53 5.16 -5.81
N ASP A 220 11.71 6.45 -6.08
CA ASP A 220 12.61 7.34 -5.32
C ASP A 220 11.98 7.77 -3.97
N LEU A 221 10.68 7.52 -3.80
CA LEU A 221 9.91 7.81 -2.58
C LEU A 221 9.68 6.58 -1.71
N LEU A 222 9.89 5.37 -2.24
CA LEU A 222 9.70 4.11 -1.53
C LEU A 222 10.91 3.79 -0.64
N PRO A 223 10.73 3.05 0.46
CA PRO A 223 11.84 2.57 1.25
C PRO A 223 12.70 1.59 0.44
N GLU A 224 14.01 1.76 0.51
CA GLU A 224 14.94 0.65 0.30
C GLU A 224 14.82 -0.25 1.53
N TRP A 225 14.63 -1.57 1.37
CA TRP A 225 14.53 -2.46 2.53
C TRP A 225 15.83 -2.37 3.34
N GLU A 226 15.76 -1.74 4.51
CA GLU A 226 16.89 -1.59 5.43
C GLU A 226 17.42 -2.96 5.83
N LYS A 227 18.68 -3.22 5.52
CA LYS A 227 19.25 -4.57 5.57
C LYS A 227 19.79 -4.98 6.94
N ASP A 228 20.08 -4.09 7.88
CA ASP A 228 21.06 -4.52 8.91
C ASP A 228 20.47 -5.09 10.21
N SER A 229 19.45 -4.48 10.84
CA SER A 229 18.90 -4.98 12.12
C SER A 229 17.77 -6.02 11.97
N LEU A 230 16.99 -5.91 10.90
CA LEU A 230 15.89 -6.86 10.60
C LEU A 230 16.38 -8.22 10.12
N ASN A 231 17.60 -8.30 9.58
CA ASN A 231 18.21 -9.58 9.17
C ASN A 231 18.32 -10.57 10.34
N LEU A 232 18.58 -10.07 11.56
CA LEU A 232 18.64 -10.89 12.79
C LEU A 232 17.31 -10.99 13.53
N LYS A 233 16.23 -10.40 12.99
CA LYS A 233 14.86 -10.43 13.56
C LYS A 233 14.79 -9.93 15.01
N VAL A 234 15.47 -8.82 15.31
CA VAL A 234 15.40 -8.15 16.62
C VAL A 234 14.36 -7.04 16.57
N TYR A 235 13.47 -7.00 17.56
CA TYR A 235 12.37 -6.04 17.65
C TYR A 235 12.34 -5.39 19.04
N ASN A 236 12.08 -4.08 19.11
CA ASN A 236 12.04 -3.32 20.36
C ASN A 236 10.69 -3.42 21.09
N SER A 237 9.68 -4.01 20.47
CA SER A 237 8.37 -4.26 21.08
C SER A 237 7.65 -5.42 20.41
N THR A 238 6.61 -5.94 21.08
CA THR A 238 5.72 -6.95 20.51
C THR A 238 4.96 -6.43 19.28
N LEU A 239 4.62 -5.14 19.23
CA LEU A 239 4.01 -4.55 18.03
C LEU A 239 5.00 -4.44 16.87
N GLU A 240 6.27 -4.13 17.14
CA GLU A 240 7.31 -4.13 16.11
C GLU A 240 7.47 -5.50 15.45
N LEU A 241 7.35 -6.59 16.22
CA LEU A 241 7.38 -7.97 15.69
C LEU A 241 6.32 -8.18 14.59
N LEU A 242 5.17 -7.51 14.66
CA LEU A 242 4.14 -7.58 13.63
C LEU A 242 4.52 -6.76 12.40
N TYR A 243 4.56 -5.43 12.51
CA TYR A 243 4.61 -4.57 11.33
C TYR A 243 6.02 -4.42 10.74
N LYS A 244 7.09 -4.58 11.54
CA LYS A 244 8.47 -4.65 11.03
C LYS A 244 8.87 -6.08 10.65
N GLY A 245 8.15 -7.09 11.14
CA GLY A 245 8.38 -8.50 10.78
C GLY A 245 7.86 -8.88 9.39
N TRP A 246 7.14 -7.98 8.72
CA TRP A 246 6.74 -8.14 7.32
C TRP A 246 7.92 -7.92 6.36
N PRO A 247 7.94 -8.61 5.21
CA PRO A 247 6.85 -9.39 4.61
C PRO A 247 6.66 -10.80 5.20
N THR A 248 5.42 -11.30 5.21
CA THR A 248 5.16 -12.73 5.46
C THR A 248 5.76 -13.61 4.33
N PRO A 249 6.17 -14.86 4.58
CA PRO A 249 6.86 -15.67 3.58
C PRO A 249 6.02 -15.93 2.31
N LEU A 250 6.69 -15.92 1.16
CA LEU A 250 6.19 -16.43 -0.11
C LEU A 250 7.01 -17.68 -0.47
N VAL A 251 6.36 -18.85 -0.54
CA VAL A 251 7.04 -20.15 -0.65
C VAL A 251 6.57 -20.89 -1.89
N LYS A 252 7.50 -21.40 -2.71
CA LYS A 252 7.17 -22.25 -3.86
C LYS A 252 6.68 -23.61 -3.37
N LEU A 253 5.52 -24.06 -3.85
CA LEU A 253 4.96 -25.39 -3.59
C LEU A 253 5.42 -26.37 -4.66
N ASN A 254 6.37 -27.25 -4.34
CA ASN A 254 6.99 -28.15 -5.30
C ASN A 254 6.00 -29.20 -5.82
N SER A 255 5.11 -29.69 -4.97
CA SER A 255 4.11 -30.71 -5.30
C SER A 255 3.01 -30.23 -6.25
N LEU A 256 2.84 -28.90 -6.37
CA LEU A 256 1.90 -28.28 -7.30
C LEU A 256 2.60 -27.67 -8.53
N SER A 257 3.91 -27.45 -8.46
CA SER A 257 4.70 -26.90 -9.56
C SER A 257 5.11 -27.99 -10.57
N SER A 258 5.33 -27.59 -11.81
CA SER A 258 5.87 -28.41 -12.91
C SER A 258 6.98 -27.63 -13.63
N GLY A 259 7.47 -28.14 -14.77
CA GLY A 259 8.46 -27.42 -15.59
C GLY A 259 7.95 -26.05 -16.09
N GLU A 260 6.70 -25.99 -16.52
CA GLU A 260 6.09 -24.78 -17.11
C GLU A 260 5.19 -24.01 -16.13
N ARG A 261 4.79 -24.65 -15.02
CA ARG A 261 3.93 -24.06 -13.97
C ARG A 261 4.68 -23.83 -12.67
N SER A 262 4.65 -22.61 -12.14
CA SER A 262 5.19 -22.29 -10.83
C SER A 262 4.08 -21.88 -9.86
N VAL A 263 3.96 -22.58 -8.74
CA VAL A 263 2.92 -22.31 -7.74
C VAL A 263 3.56 -21.82 -6.45
N TRP A 264 3.09 -20.69 -5.94
CA TRP A 264 3.61 -20.03 -4.75
C TRP A 264 2.51 -19.82 -3.71
N ALA A 265 2.83 -20.02 -2.44
CA ALA A 265 1.94 -19.79 -1.31
C ALA A 265 2.40 -18.58 -0.49
N LYS A 266 1.52 -17.60 -0.32
CA LYS A 266 1.71 -16.46 0.58
C LYS A 266 1.21 -16.86 1.98
N LEU A 267 2.14 -17.08 2.91
CA LEU A 267 1.88 -17.70 4.21
C LEU A 267 1.55 -16.67 5.30
N GLU A 268 0.28 -16.23 5.35
CA GLU A 268 -0.19 -15.27 6.35
C GLU A 268 -0.30 -15.84 7.77
N GLY A 269 -0.12 -17.17 7.93
CA GLY A 269 0.00 -17.81 9.23
C GLY A 269 1.24 -17.40 10.04
N PHE A 270 2.21 -16.74 9.40
CA PHE A 270 3.43 -16.22 10.04
C PHE A 270 3.23 -14.89 10.79
N ASN A 271 2.05 -14.28 10.72
CA ASN A 271 1.76 -13.17 11.62
C ASN A 271 1.75 -13.66 13.09
N PRO A 272 2.33 -12.91 14.04
CA PRO A 272 2.74 -13.42 15.34
C PRO A 272 1.61 -13.66 16.37
N PHE A 273 0.46 -12.99 16.26
CA PHE A 273 -0.55 -12.97 17.32
C PHE A 273 -1.65 -14.02 17.10
N SER A 274 -2.39 -13.93 16.00
CA SER A 274 -3.45 -14.90 15.67
C SER A 274 -2.98 -16.05 14.77
N ASN A 275 -1.71 -16.04 14.38
CA ASN A 275 -1.17 -16.87 13.30
C ASN A 275 -2.07 -16.81 12.07
N SER A 276 -2.47 -15.59 11.69
CA SER A 276 -3.32 -15.37 10.53
C SER A 276 -3.20 -13.98 9.92
N VAL A 277 -3.74 -13.84 8.72
CA VAL A 277 -3.93 -12.57 7.98
C VAL A 277 -4.66 -11.49 8.80
N LYS A 278 -5.39 -11.87 9.86
CA LYS A 278 -6.21 -10.95 10.66
C LYS A 278 -5.40 -10.05 11.58
N ASP A 279 -4.13 -10.37 11.86
CA ASP A 279 -3.27 -9.47 12.64
C ASP A 279 -3.10 -8.12 11.94
N ARG A 280 -3.03 -8.13 10.60
CA ARG A 280 -2.93 -6.92 9.78
C ARG A 280 -4.12 -6.00 10.03
N ILE A 281 -5.34 -6.53 9.94
CA ILE A 281 -6.56 -5.74 10.09
C ILE A 281 -6.77 -5.34 11.55
N GLY A 282 -6.41 -6.21 12.50
CA GLY A 282 -6.51 -5.90 13.93
C GLY A 282 -5.63 -4.69 14.28
N TRP A 283 -4.37 -4.72 13.83
CA TRP A 283 -3.43 -3.60 13.99
C TRP A 283 -3.94 -2.34 13.30
N SER A 284 -4.37 -2.45 12.04
CA SER A 284 -4.78 -1.28 11.27
C SER A 284 -6.06 -0.62 11.79
N MET A 285 -7.06 -1.41 12.24
CA MET A 285 -8.31 -0.86 12.78
C MET A 285 -8.09 -0.21 14.15
N LEU A 286 -7.28 -0.81 15.02
CA LEU A 286 -6.92 -0.23 16.31
C LEU A 286 -6.11 1.07 16.14
N ASN A 287 -5.14 1.08 15.24
CA ASN A 287 -4.36 2.29 14.95
C ASN A 287 -5.23 3.39 14.33
N ASP A 288 -6.13 3.07 13.40
CA ASP A 288 -7.09 4.03 12.85
C ASP A 288 -8.01 4.60 13.94
N ALA A 289 -8.52 3.77 14.86
CA ALA A 289 -9.33 4.24 15.99
C ALA A 289 -8.53 5.14 16.95
N LEU A 290 -7.25 4.82 17.20
CA LEU A 290 -6.35 5.62 18.02
C LEU A 290 -6.09 6.99 17.37
N GLU A 291 -5.73 7.01 16.09
CA GLU A 291 -5.50 8.24 15.31
C GLU A 291 -6.74 9.13 15.24
N ARG A 292 -7.94 8.53 15.21
CA ARG A 292 -9.21 9.26 15.21
C ARG A 292 -9.64 9.76 16.59
N GLY A 293 -8.96 9.34 17.65
CA GLY A 293 -9.38 9.60 19.03
C GLY A 293 -10.70 8.90 19.40
N THR A 294 -11.09 7.85 18.65
CA THR A 294 -12.33 7.09 18.87
C THR A 294 -12.12 5.79 19.64
N LEU A 295 -10.87 5.41 19.91
CA LEU A 295 -10.53 4.25 20.73
C LEU A 295 -10.89 4.51 22.21
N ARG A 296 -11.76 3.65 22.75
CA ARG A 296 -12.20 3.64 24.15
C ARG A 296 -11.46 2.54 24.91
N GLN A 297 -11.74 2.45 26.22
CA GLN A 297 -11.12 1.47 27.11
C GLN A 297 -11.52 0.01 26.80
N VAL A 298 -12.61 -0.18 26.05
CA VAL A 298 -13.08 -1.49 25.61
C VAL A 298 -13.41 -1.45 24.12
N ILE A 299 -12.94 -2.45 23.38
CA ILE A 299 -13.31 -2.68 21.98
C ILE A 299 -14.32 -3.82 21.87
N TYR A 300 -15.29 -3.64 20.98
CA TYR A 300 -16.33 -4.61 20.68
C TYR A 300 -16.12 -5.09 19.24
N GLU A 301 -16.28 -6.39 18.98
CA GLU A 301 -16.20 -6.92 17.62
C GLU A 301 -17.06 -8.16 17.42
N ALA A 302 -17.79 -8.22 16.30
CA ALA A 302 -18.39 -9.45 15.81
C ALA A 302 -17.36 -10.25 15.01
N THR A 303 -17.07 -11.49 15.42
CA THR A 303 -15.98 -12.27 14.80
C THR A 303 -16.26 -13.77 14.67
N SER A 304 -15.48 -14.43 13.81
CA SER A 304 -15.47 -15.88 13.57
C SER A 304 -14.20 -16.55 14.13
N THR A 305 -13.53 -15.94 15.11
CA THR A 305 -12.28 -16.35 15.79
C THR A 305 -11.03 -15.53 15.46
N ASN A 306 -10.45 -15.65 14.25
CA ASN A 306 -9.10 -15.11 13.98
C ASN A 306 -8.98 -13.59 14.24
N THR A 307 -9.99 -12.81 13.85
CA THR A 307 -10.02 -11.37 14.14
C THR A 307 -10.14 -11.09 15.64
N GLY A 308 -10.84 -11.96 16.39
CA GLY A 308 -10.95 -11.83 17.84
C GLY A 308 -9.60 -12.04 18.53
N ILE A 309 -8.88 -13.10 18.17
CA ILE A 309 -7.54 -13.38 18.69
C ILE A 309 -6.61 -12.20 18.36
N ALA A 310 -6.58 -11.77 17.10
CA ALA A 310 -5.74 -10.65 16.65
C ALA A 310 -6.04 -9.36 17.42
N LEU A 311 -7.31 -8.99 17.53
CA LEU A 311 -7.73 -7.78 18.22
C LEU A 311 -7.43 -7.82 19.71
N THR A 312 -7.75 -8.92 20.41
CA THR A 312 -7.45 -9.03 21.85
C THR A 312 -5.95 -8.98 22.10
N SER A 313 -5.13 -9.72 21.34
CA SER A 313 -3.68 -9.71 21.50
C SER A 313 -3.07 -8.32 21.31
N ILE A 314 -3.52 -7.59 20.28
CA ILE A 314 -2.99 -6.25 19.99
C ILE A 314 -3.55 -5.22 21.00
N ALA A 315 -4.84 -5.29 21.35
CA ALA A 315 -5.46 -4.42 22.33
C ALA A 315 -4.80 -4.55 23.73
N ASN A 316 -4.37 -5.76 24.13
CA ASN A 316 -3.61 -5.98 25.35
C ASN A 316 -2.31 -5.17 25.40
N THR A 317 -1.64 -4.97 24.26
CA THR A 317 -0.42 -4.13 24.17
C THR A 317 -0.70 -2.64 24.41
N LEU A 318 -1.97 -2.23 24.27
CA LEU A 318 -2.46 -0.86 24.45
C LEU A 318 -3.20 -0.68 25.80
N GLY A 319 -3.31 -1.73 26.61
CA GLY A 319 -4.11 -1.72 27.84
C GLY A 319 -5.63 -1.63 27.61
N VAL A 320 -6.11 -1.97 26.40
CA VAL A 320 -7.52 -1.92 26.00
C VAL A 320 -8.14 -3.31 26.11
N LYS A 321 -9.32 -3.41 26.73
CA LYS A 321 -10.05 -4.68 26.88
C LYS A 321 -10.80 -5.04 25.60
N ALA A 322 -11.02 -6.33 25.35
CA ALA A 322 -11.80 -6.81 24.22
C ALA A 322 -13.03 -7.61 24.66
N LYS A 323 -14.18 -7.26 24.08
CA LYS A 323 -15.43 -8.03 24.17
C LYS A 323 -15.83 -8.50 22.77
N LEU A 324 -15.95 -9.81 22.62
CA LEU A 324 -16.13 -10.46 21.34
C LEU A 324 -17.49 -11.13 21.25
N TYR A 325 -18.19 -10.87 20.15
CA TYR A 325 -19.49 -11.45 19.86
C TYR A 325 -19.31 -12.52 18.79
N ILE A 326 -19.55 -13.77 19.15
CA ILE A 326 -19.27 -14.92 18.29
C ILE A 326 -20.57 -15.71 18.06
N PRO A 327 -20.95 -16.06 16.82
CA PRO A 327 -22.08 -16.93 16.57
C PRO A 327 -21.97 -18.28 17.32
N LYS A 328 -23.08 -18.84 17.77
CA LYS A 328 -23.12 -20.18 18.40
C LYS A 328 -22.71 -21.31 17.43
N THR A 329 -22.77 -21.06 16.13
CA THR A 329 -22.39 -22.00 15.06
C THR A 329 -20.87 -22.15 14.90
N ILE A 330 -20.08 -21.20 15.39
CA ILE A 330 -18.61 -21.26 15.34
C ILE A 330 -18.10 -22.19 16.44
N GLN A 331 -17.04 -22.96 16.17
CA GLN A 331 -16.49 -23.92 17.13
C GLN A 331 -16.02 -23.25 18.42
N LYS A 332 -16.01 -24.00 19.53
CA LYS A 332 -15.59 -23.54 20.85
C LYS A 332 -14.09 -23.68 21.11
N VAL A 333 -13.35 -24.42 20.29
CA VAL A 333 -11.90 -24.61 20.45
C VAL A 333 -11.15 -23.27 20.59
N SER A 334 -11.65 -22.22 19.95
CA SER A 334 -11.07 -20.89 20.05
C SER A 334 -11.39 -20.12 21.33
N ASP A 335 -12.41 -20.51 22.08
CA ASP A 335 -12.81 -19.83 23.32
C ASP A 335 -11.70 -19.92 24.36
N ILE A 336 -10.99 -21.05 24.39
CA ILE A 336 -9.83 -21.25 25.28
C ILE A 336 -8.74 -20.22 24.97
N TYR A 337 -8.40 -20.00 23.70
CA TYR A 337 -7.38 -19.01 23.33
C TYR A 337 -7.84 -17.58 23.68
N LEU A 338 -9.12 -17.28 23.50
CA LEU A 338 -9.69 -15.98 23.82
C LEU A 338 -9.71 -15.72 25.33
N GLU A 339 -10.04 -16.73 26.13
CA GLU A 339 -10.00 -16.67 27.60
C GLU A 339 -8.57 -16.47 28.12
N VAL A 340 -7.60 -17.22 27.58
CA VAL A 340 -6.17 -17.04 27.89
C VAL A 340 -5.70 -15.61 27.59
N LEU A 341 -6.20 -15.02 26.50
CA LEU A 341 -5.90 -13.64 26.14
C LEU A 341 -6.70 -12.61 26.94
N GLY A 342 -7.63 -13.03 27.81
CA GLY A 342 -8.44 -12.14 28.64
C GLY A 342 -9.61 -11.47 27.92
N ALA A 343 -10.08 -12.02 26.80
CA ALA A 343 -11.26 -11.52 26.11
C ALA A 343 -12.56 -11.93 26.82
N GLU A 344 -13.52 -11.02 26.91
CA GLU A 344 -14.89 -11.37 27.25
C GLU A 344 -15.59 -11.92 26.00
N VAL A 345 -16.13 -13.13 26.05
CA VAL A 345 -16.79 -13.77 24.89
C VAL A 345 -18.29 -13.91 25.12
N VAL A 346 -19.08 -13.35 24.22
CA VAL A 346 -20.54 -13.46 24.19
C VAL A 346 -20.97 -14.28 22.97
N ARG A 347 -21.62 -15.42 23.22
CA ARG A 347 -22.12 -16.31 22.15
C ARG A 347 -23.54 -15.95 21.73
N LEU A 348 -23.71 -15.47 20.50
CA LEU A 348 -25.00 -15.01 19.97
C LEU A 348 -25.73 -16.10 19.17
N PRO A 349 -27.07 -16.17 19.25
CA PRO A 349 -27.90 -17.13 18.50
C PRO A 349 -28.12 -16.68 17.04
N VAL A 350 -27.03 -16.36 16.33
CA VAL A 350 -27.02 -15.98 14.90
C VAL A 350 -26.31 -17.05 14.09
N GLY A 351 -26.61 -17.14 12.79
CA GLY A 351 -25.99 -18.11 11.88
C GLY A 351 -24.64 -17.63 11.38
N LEU A 352 -24.55 -16.35 11.01
CA LEU A 352 -23.36 -15.71 10.46
C LEU A 352 -22.88 -14.56 11.34
N THR A 353 -21.57 -14.29 11.32
CA THR A 353 -20.96 -13.18 12.07
C THR A 353 -21.53 -11.82 11.67
N VAL A 354 -21.86 -11.62 10.38
CA VAL A 354 -22.38 -10.33 9.87
C VAL A 354 -23.78 -10.00 10.43
N GLU A 355 -24.55 -10.99 10.83
CA GLU A 355 -25.88 -10.81 11.43
C GLU A 355 -25.80 -10.18 12.84
N ALA A 356 -24.64 -10.28 13.51
CA ALA A 356 -24.42 -9.71 14.83
C ALA A 356 -24.15 -8.20 14.82
N ILE A 357 -23.76 -7.61 13.67
CA ILE A 357 -23.21 -6.24 13.60
C ILE A 357 -24.13 -5.22 14.25
N GLY A 358 -25.43 -5.22 13.91
CA GLY A 358 -26.38 -4.23 14.45
C GLY A 358 -26.58 -4.33 15.97
N GLN A 359 -26.54 -5.55 16.52
CA GLN A 359 -26.61 -5.77 17.97
C GLN A 359 -25.32 -5.29 18.65
N VAL A 360 -24.16 -5.59 18.08
CA VAL A 360 -22.85 -5.15 18.61
C VAL A 360 -22.73 -3.63 18.58
N ASP A 361 -23.14 -2.98 17.48
CA ASP A 361 -23.18 -1.51 17.36
C ASP A 361 -24.04 -0.87 18.46
N SER A 362 -25.24 -1.41 18.67
CA SER A 362 -26.16 -0.88 19.68
C SER A 362 -25.57 -1.02 21.08
N GLN A 363 -25.02 -2.19 21.41
CA GLN A 363 -24.44 -2.43 22.73
C GLN A 363 -23.16 -1.59 22.95
N ALA A 364 -22.30 -1.45 21.94
CA ALA A 364 -21.09 -0.65 22.04
C ALA A 364 -21.42 0.83 22.34
N ARG A 365 -22.48 1.37 21.72
CA ARG A 365 -22.96 2.73 22.02
C ARG A 365 -23.45 2.86 23.47
N THR A 366 -24.23 1.90 23.95
CA THR A 366 -24.71 1.87 25.34
C THR A 366 -23.57 1.80 26.34
N ASP A 367 -22.55 0.98 26.07
CA ASP A 367 -21.44 0.72 26.98
C ASP A 367 -20.28 1.73 26.80
N ASN A 368 -20.43 2.72 25.92
CA ASN A 368 -19.38 3.66 25.52
C ASN A 368 -18.07 2.96 25.11
N ALA A 369 -18.20 1.87 24.34
CA ALA A 369 -17.13 1.07 23.79
C ALA A 369 -16.90 1.41 22.31
N THR A 370 -15.72 1.04 21.78
CA THR A 370 -15.40 1.19 20.36
C THR A 370 -15.77 -0.08 19.61
N HIS A 371 -16.75 -0.02 18.71
CA HIS A 371 -16.94 -1.09 17.73
C HIS A 371 -16.02 -0.85 16.52
N LEU A 372 -15.11 -1.78 16.25
CA LEU A 372 -14.16 -1.62 15.14
C LEU A 372 -14.77 -2.01 13.79
N ASN A 373 -15.67 -3.00 13.78
CA ASN A 373 -16.47 -3.44 12.64
C ASN A 373 -15.64 -3.80 11.41
N GLN A 374 -15.05 -5.00 11.42
CA GLN A 374 -14.16 -5.48 10.35
C GLN A 374 -14.80 -5.56 8.96
N PHE A 375 -16.13 -5.54 8.87
CA PHE A 375 -16.88 -5.66 7.62
C PHE A 375 -17.04 -4.31 6.91
N GLU A 376 -17.10 -3.21 7.68
CA GLU A 376 -17.33 -1.87 7.16
C GLU A 376 -16.11 -0.93 7.30
N ASN A 377 -15.13 -1.27 8.15
CA ASN A 377 -13.98 -0.41 8.42
C ASN A 377 -12.92 -0.49 7.33
N ASP A 378 -12.74 0.61 6.57
CA ASP A 378 -11.79 0.68 5.46
C ASP A 378 -10.31 0.50 5.85
N ALA A 379 -9.96 0.58 7.14
CA ALA A 379 -8.63 0.20 7.63
C ALA A 379 -8.28 -1.26 7.28
N ASN A 380 -9.29 -2.15 7.20
CA ASN A 380 -9.12 -3.53 6.72
C ASN A 380 -8.61 -3.56 5.27
N PHE A 381 -9.27 -2.86 4.34
CA PHE A 381 -8.80 -2.82 2.95
C PHE A 381 -7.45 -2.10 2.82
N ARG A 382 -7.27 -0.96 3.51
CA ARG A 382 -6.07 -0.11 3.43
C ARG A 382 -4.81 -0.88 3.80
N VAL A 383 -4.81 -1.66 4.88
CA VAL A 383 -3.62 -2.41 5.31
C VAL A 383 -3.20 -3.47 4.29
N HIS A 384 -4.16 -4.13 3.65
CA HIS A 384 -3.85 -5.12 2.63
C HIS A 384 -3.35 -4.49 1.33
N LEU A 385 -3.83 -3.29 0.99
CA LEU A 385 -3.33 -2.56 -0.17
C LEU A 385 -1.91 -2.03 0.10
N LYS A 386 -1.68 -1.48 1.30
CA LYS A 386 -0.40 -0.91 1.72
C LYS A 386 0.71 -1.93 1.92
N TYR A 387 0.34 -3.13 2.40
CA TYR A 387 1.29 -4.17 2.75
C TYR A 387 1.06 -5.43 1.91
N THR A 388 0.03 -6.23 2.17
CA THR A 388 -0.12 -7.57 1.58
C THR A 388 0.04 -7.62 0.05
N ALA A 389 -0.62 -6.73 -0.69
CA ALA A 389 -0.55 -6.69 -2.15
C ALA A 389 0.83 -6.24 -2.65
N ARG A 390 1.39 -5.19 -2.04
CA ARG A 390 2.73 -4.67 -2.36
C ARG A 390 3.83 -5.69 -2.04
N GLU A 391 3.78 -6.29 -0.86
CA GLU A 391 4.71 -7.34 -0.44
C GLU A 391 4.72 -8.49 -1.44
N LEU A 392 3.55 -8.99 -1.82
CA LEU A 392 3.43 -10.09 -2.77
C LEU A 392 4.08 -9.75 -4.11
N ASP A 393 3.81 -8.55 -4.63
CA ASP A 393 4.39 -8.08 -5.90
C ASP A 393 5.91 -7.91 -5.82
N GLN A 394 6.43 -7.33 -4.74
CA GLN A 394 7.86 -7.19 -4.51
C GLN A 394 8.56 -8.55 -4.34
N GLN A 395 7.93 -9.50 -3.64
CA GLN A 395 8.44 -10.85 -3.45
C GLN A 395 8.48 -11.65 -4.76
N LEU A 396 7.53 -11.46 -5.67
CA LEU A 396 7.56 -12.07 -6.99
C LEU A 396 8.65 -11.42 -7.87
N GLN A 397 8.75 -10.09 -7.86
CA GLN A 397 9.77 -9.38 -8.62
C GLN A 397 11.20 -9.74 -8.17
N SER A 398 11.43 -9.95 -6.87
CA SER A 398 12.76 -10.32 -6.36
C SER A 398 13.28 -11.67 -6.88
N VAL A 399 12.37 -12.53 -7.35
CA VAL A 399 12.69 -13.80 -8.02
C VAL A 399 12.41 -13.76 -9.53
N GLY A 400 12.21 -12.56 -10.11
CA GLY A 400 12.03 -12.36 -11.54
C GLY A 400 10.67 -12.84 -12.08
N LEU A 401 9.65 -12.94 -11.24
CA LEU A 401 8.33 -13.45 -11.60
C LEU A 401 7.26 -12.37 -11.64
N LYS A 402 6.26 -12.60 -12.49
CA LYS A 402 4.98 -11.89 -12.55
C LYS A 402 3.86 -12.92 -12.47
N PRO A 403 2.79 -12.71 -11.67
CA PRO A 403 1.74 -13.71 -11.52
C PRO A 403 0.80 -13.72 -12.73
N SER A 404 0.45 -14.92 -13.19
CA SER A 404 -0.62 -15.16 -14.17
C SER A 404 -1.99 -15.28 -13.47
N CYS A 405 -2.02 -15.80 -12.24
CA CYS A 405 -3.26 -15.97 -11.48
C CYS A 405 -3.00 -15.88 -9.96
N ILE A 406 -3.87 -15.17 -9.25
CA ILE A 406 -3.87 -15.08 -7.78
C ILE A 406 -5.20 -15.59 -7.25
N ILE A 407 -5.15 -16.55 -6.34
CA ILE A 407 -6.32 -17.25 -5.80
C ILE A 407 -6.36 -17.07 -4.28
N GLY A 408 -7.51 -16.71 -3.74
CA GLY A 408 -7.66 -16.55 -2.29
C GLY A 408 -9.11 -16.62 -1.81
N GLY A 409 -9.27 -16.96 -0.53
CA GLY A 409 -10.57 -17.12 0.11
C GLY A 409 -11.28 -15.81 0.42
N LEU A 410 -12.61 -15.77 0.28
CA LEU A 410 -13.41 -14.57 0.51
C LEU A 410 -14.06 -14.60 1.89
N GLY A 411 -13.58 -13.77 2.81
CA GLY A 411 -14.18 -13.54 4.14
C GLY A 411 -14.84 -12.16 4.21
N THR A 412 -14.18 -11.19 4.82
CA THR A 412 -14.58 -9.77 4.75
C THR A 412 -14.39 -9.16 3.36
N SER A 413 -13.72 -9.87 2.44
CA SER A 413 -13.20 -9.45 1.13
C SER A 413 -12.01 -8.49 1.14
N GLY A 414 -11.58 -7.95 2.29
CA GLY A 414 -10.55 -6.91 2.34
C GLY A 414 -9.24 -7.25 1.64
N HIS A 415 -8.62 -8.40 1.99
CA HIS A 415 -7.33 -8.79 1.40
C HIS A 415 -7.41 -9.08 -0.10
N MET A 416 -8.36 -9.90 -0.55
CA MET A 416 -8.49 -10.21 -1.97
C MET A 416 -8.94 -9.02 -2.81
N SER A 417 -9.74 -8.10 -2.26
CA SER A 417 -10.13 -6.88 -2.96
C SER A 417 -8.94 -5.94 -3.12
N ALA A 418 -8.09 -5.80 -2.10
CA ALA A 418 -6.86 -5.01 -2.19
C ALA A 418 -5.85 -5.62 -3.19
N ILE A 419 -5.69 -6.95 -3.19
CA ILE A 419 -4.88 -7.68 -4.16
C ILE A 419 -5.45 -7.48 -5.57
N SER A 420 -6.76 -7.66 -5.77
CA SER A 420 -7.43 -7.42 -7.04
C SER A 420 -7.12 -6.03 -7.56
N PHE A 421 -7.39 -5.01 -6.74
CA PHE A 421 -7.18 -3.61 -7.09
C PHE A 421 -5.72 -3.34 -7.49
N TYR A 422 -4.75 -3.79 -6.69
CA TYR A 422 -3.34 -3.59 -6.97
C TYR A 422 -2.91 -4.23 -8.29
N PHE A 423 -3.15 -5.54 -8.43
CA PHE A 423 -2.64 -6.32 -9.54
C PHE A 423 -3.37 -6.00 -10.86
N LYS A 424 -4.68 -5.70 -10.82
CA LYS A 424 -5.40 -5.25 -12.02
C LYS A 424 -4.95 -3.87 -12.50
N ASN A 425 -4.63 -2.93 -11.60
CA ASN A 425 -4.12 -1.63 -12.02
C ASN A 425 -2.68 -1.67 -12.53
N LYS A 426 -1.86 -2.60 -12.00
CA LYS A 426 -0.45 -2.73 -12.40
C LYS A 426 -0.25 -3.60 -13.64
N TYR A 427 -1.01 -4.69 -13.78
CA TYR A 427 -0.78 -5.71 -14.81
C TYR A 427 -1.99 -5.95 -15.72
N GLY A 428 -3.14 -5.32 -15.46
CA GLY A 428 -4.30 -5.39 -16.33
C GLY A 428 -4.83 -6.82 -16.51
N VAL A 429 -5.00 -7.21 -17.77
CA VAL A 429 -5.54 -8.53 -18.18
C VAL A 429 -4.54 -9.68 -18.04
N ASP A 430 -3.25 -9.38 -17.84
CA ASP A 430 -2.20 -10.41 -17.74
C ASP A 430 -2.26 -11.22 -16.44
N VAL A 431 -3.06 -10.76 -15.47
CA VAL A 431 -3.25 -11.42 -14.18
C VAL A 431 -4.73 -11.69 -13.94
N LYS A 432 -5.07 -12.94 -13.63
CA LYS A 432 -6.39 -13.35 -13.16
C LYS A 432 -6.47 -13.27 -11.64
N ILE A 433 -7.60 -12.85 -11.11
CA ILE A 433 -7.91 -12.79 -9.69
C ILE A 433 -9.13 -13.64 -9.42
N VAL A 434 -8.95 -14.71 -8.64
CA VAL A 434 -10.00 -15.70 -8.38
C VAL A 434 -10.33 -15.73 -6.90
N GLY A 435 -11.62 -15.52 -6.60
CA GLY A 435 -12.18 -15.68 -5.27
C GLY A 435 -12.55 -17.12 -4.97
N VAL A 436 -12.47 -17.53 -3.71
CA VAL A 436 -12.94 -18.84 -3.26
C VAL A 436 -13.95 -18.68 -2.15
N GLN A 437 -15.08 -19.37 -2.26
CA GLN A 437 -16.15 -19.34 -1.26
C GLN A 437 -16.65 -20.76 -0.95
N PRO A 438 -17.30 -20.98 0.20
CA PRO A 438 -17.97 -22.25 0.47
C PRO A 438 -19.06 -22.52 -0.55
N ALA A 439 -19.25 -23.77 -0.97
CA ALA A 439 -20.41 -24.17 -1.76
C ALA A 439 -21.73 -23.91 -0.99
N PRO A 440 -22.90 -23.90 -1.65
CA PRO A 440 -24.17 -23.68 -0.96
C PRO A 440 -24.36 -24.68 0.20
N ASN A 441 -24.78 -24.16 1.37
CA ASN A 441 -24.97 -24.90 2.61
C ASN A 441 -23.70 -25.48 3.26
N GLU A 442 -22.51 -25.18 2.73
CA GLU A 442 -21.23 -25.57 3.32
C GLU A 442 -20.66 -24.46 4.21
N VAL A 443 -19.91 -24.83 5.23
CA VAL A 443 -19.21 -23.90 6.12
C VAL A 443 -17.73 -24.18 6.09
N ILE A 444 -16.93 -23.23 5.60
CA ILE A 444 -15.47 -23.29 5.67
C ILE A 444 -15.00 -22.16 6.57
N PRO A 445 -14.40 -22.45 7.74
CA PRO A 445 -13.97 -21.41 8.68
C PRO A 445 -13.11 -20.32 8.04
N GLY A 446 -13.49 -19.07 8.29
CA GLY A 446 -12.76 -17.88 7.85
C GLY A 446 -13.18 -17.32 6.48
N ILE A 447 -14.01 -18.04 5.71
CA ILE A 447 -14.59 -17.58 4.43
C ILE A 447 -16.11 -17.70 4.44
N ARG A 448 -16.77 -16.97 3.55
CA ARG A 448 -18.23 -16.91 3.40
C ARG A 448 -18.61 -16.64 1.94
N ARG A 449 -19.89 -16.77 1.63
CA ARG A 449 -20.40 -16.57 0.27
C ARG A 449 -20.68 -15.08 -0.01
N ILE A 450 -20.44 -14.63 -1.24
CA ILE A 450 -20.52 -13.22 -1.63
C ILE A 450 -21.91 -12.63 -1.38
N GLU A 451 -22.98 -13.41 -1.61
CA GLU A 451 -24.38 -13.01 -1.40
C GLU A 451 -24.69 -12.61 0.05
N THR A 452 -23.83 -12.97 1.01
CA THR A 452 -23.95 -12.54 2.41
C THR A 452 -23.47 -11.09 2.62
N GLY A 453 -23.07 -10.39 1.56
CA GLY A 453 -22.74 -8.96 1.52
C GLY A 453 -21.28 -8.65 1.82
N MET A 454 -20.46 -8.29 0.82
CA MET A 454 -19.03 -8.01 0.96
C MET A 454 -18.68 -6.62 0.43
N LYS A 455 -18.46 -5.64 1.33
CA LYS A 455 -18.25 -4.22 0.99
C LYS A 455 -17.27 -4.00 -0.18
N TRP A 456 -16.03 -4.46 -0.04
CA TRP A 456 -14.96 -4.15 -1.00
C TRP A 456 -14.96 -5.05 -2.23
N TYR A 457 -15.52 -6.26 -2.15
CA TYR A 457 -15.66 -7.15 -3.31
C TYR A 457 -16.37 -6.43 -4.47
N HIS A 458 -17.46 -5.72 -4.16
CA HIS A 458 -18.25 -5.00 -5.15
C HIS A 458 -17.56 -3.75 -5.73
N TRP A 459 -16.40 -3.36 -5.21
CA TRP A 459 -15.63 -2.23 -5.74
C TRP A 459 -14.58 -2.68 -6.75
N MET A 460 -14.29 -3.99 -6.79
CA MET A 460 -13.12 -4.54 -7.45
C MET A 460 -13.49 -5.59 -8.49
N THR A 461 -12.55 -5.92 -9.38
CA THR A 461 -12.77 -6.88 -10.46
C THR A 461 -12.22 -8.24 -10.07
N PHE A 462 -13.07 -9.26 -10.12
CA PHE A 462 -12.70 -10.67 -9.99
C PHE A 462 -13.00 -11.36 -11.31
N ASP A 463 -12.06 -12.18 -11.78
CA ASP A 463 -12.21 -12.91 -13.04
C ASP A 463 -13.07 -14.17 -12.88
N ASP A 464 -13.07 -14.76 -11.68
CA ASP A 464 -13.88 -15.93 -11.35
C ASP A 464 -14.08 -16.09 -9.83
N VAL A 465 -15.08 -16.89 -9.45
CA VAL A 465 -15.34 -17.32 -8.07
C VAL A 465 -15.63 -18.81 -8.04
N VAL A 466 -14.86 -19.55 -7.25
CA VAL A 466 -14.99 -21.01 -7.15
C VAL A 466 -15.69 -21.41 -5.84
N ASP A 467 -16.78 -22.16 -5.98
CA ASP A 467 -17.45 -22.86 -4.88
C ASP A 467 -16.67 -24.12 -4.50
N VAL A 468 -16.43 -24.31 -3.20
CA VAL A 468 -15.70 -25.46 -2.64
C VAL A 468 -16.43 -26.01 -1.42
N LYS A 469 -16.53 -27.34 -1.31
CA LYS A 469 -17.11 -28.03 -0.15
C LYS A 469 -16.13 -28.09 1.01
N GLN A 470 -16.63 -28.24 2.24
CA GLN A 470 -15.76 -28.36 3.40
C GLN A 470 -14.84 -29.59 3.32
N THR A 471 -15.37 -30.73 2.84
CA THR A 471 -14.59 -31.97 2.67
C THR A 471 -13.45 -31.81 1.67
N GLU A 472 -13.71 -31.17 0.53
CA GLU A 472 -12.72 -30.85 -0.51
C GLU A 472 -11.59 -29.97 0.04
N ALA A 473 -11.93 -29.00 0.88
CA ALA A 473 -10.97 -28.13 1.54
C ALA A 473 -10.10 -28.90 2.55
N ILE A 474 -10.71 -29.78 3.37
CA ILE A 474 -9.98 -30.64 4.32
C ILE A 474 -9.01 -31.57 3.59
N GLU A 475 -9.48 -32.22 2.53
CA GLU A 475 -8.67 -33.15 1.71
C GLU A 475 -7.47 -32.46 1.07
N ALA A 476 -7.68 -31.27 0.51
CA ALA A 476 -6.60 -30.46 -0.06
C ALA A 476 -5.59 -30.03 1.02
N ALA A 477 -6.03 -29.64 2.21
CA ALA A 477 -5.14 -29.31 3.33
C ALA A 477 -4.31 -30.52 3.77
N ILE A 478 -4.91 -31.71 3.88
CA ILE A 478 -4.21 -32.97 4.19
C ILE A 478 -3.18 -33.32 3.11
N ASN A 479 -3.54 -33.13 1.84
CA ASN A 479 -2.65 -33.40 0.71
C ASN A 479 -1.40 -32.50 0.74
N ILE A 480 -1.57 -31.19 0.98
CA ILE A 480 -0.44 -30.27 1.16
C ILE A 480 0.41 -30.65 2.38
N ALA A 481 -0.21 -30.99 3.50
CA ALA A 481 0.54 -31.42 4.68
C ALA A 481 1.41 -32.65 4.39
N ARG A 482 0.90 -33.61 3.61
CA ARG A 482 1.64 -34.84 3.27
C ARG A 482 2.70 -34.64 2.19
N LYS A 483 2.51 -33.71 1.26
CA LYS A 483 3.42 -33.50 0.11
C LYS A 483 4.44 -32.39 0.32
N GLU A 484 4.10 -31.37 1.11
CA GLU A 484 4.95 -30.19 1.36
C GLU A 484 5.43 -30.11 2.82
N GLY A 485 4.85 -30.91 3.73
CA GLY A 485 5.11 -30.79 5.17
C GLY A 485 4.46 -29.57 5.83
N LEU A 486 3.64 -28.81 5.10
CA LEU A 486 2.96 -27.61 5.59
C LEU A 486 1.52 -27.93 6.00
N LEU A 487 1.21 -27.84 7.29
CA LEU A 487 -0.15 -27.98 7.79
C LEU A 487 -0.91 -26.64 7.64
N ILE A 488 -1.61 -26.48 6.52
CA ILE A 488 -2.34 -25.25 6.16
C ILE A 488 -3.77 -25.23 6.72
N GLY A 489 -4.34 -24.03 6.90
CA GLY A 489 -5.72 -23.86 7.36
C GLY A 489 -6.77 -24.33 6.35
N LEU A 490 -8.03 -24.47 6.79
CA LEU A 490 -9.11 -24.98 5.93
C LEU A 490 -9.46 -24.05 4.78
N SER A 491 -9.45 -22.73 5.00
CA SER A 491 -9.62 -21.75 3.91
C SER A 491 -8.50 -21.83 2.87
N ALA A 492 -7.27 -22.14 3.29
CA ALA A 492 -6.14 -22.39 2.39
C ALA A 492 -6.31 -23.71 1.62
N GLY A 493 -6.83 -24.76 2.27
CA GLY A 493 -7.23 -25.99 1.60
C GLY A 493 -8.27 -25.76 0.50
N ALA A 494 -9.28 -24.92 0.75
CA ALA A 494 -10.25 -24.52 -0.26
C ALA A 494 -9.58 -23.81 -1.46
N VAL A 495 -8.61 -22.92 -1.19
CA VAL A 495 -7.82 -22.26 -2.23
C VAL A 495 -7.01 -23.25 -3.07
N VAL A 496 -6.41 -24.26 -2.45
CA VAL A 496 -5.68 -25.33 -3.15
C VAL A 496 -6.62 -26.18 -4.00
N HIS A 497 -7.81 -26.50 -3.49
CA HIS A 497 -8.81 -27.23 -4.28
C HIS A 497 -9.26 -26.41 -5.50
N ALA A 498 -9.58 -25.13 -5.31
CA ALA A 498 -9.92 -24.23 -6.40
C ALA A 498 -8.79 -24.13 -7.44
N PHE A 499 -7.53 -24.01 -6.99
CA PHE A 499 -6.36 -24.07 -7.87
C PHE A 499 -6.34 -25.35 -8.70
N ASN A 500 -6.49 -26.53 -8.08
CA ASN A 500 -6.47 -27.81 -8.79
C ASN A 500 -7.57 -27.93 -9.87
N LYS A 501 -8.69 -27.22 -9.68
CA LYS A 501 -9.81 -27.19 -10.62
C LYS A 501 -9.55 -26.29 -11.83
N ILE A 502 -8.83 -25.19 -11.66
CA ILE A 502 -8.70 -24.13 -12.69
C ILE A 502 -7.30 -23.98 -13.29
N ALA A 503 -6.28 -24.58 -12.67
CA ALA A 503 -4.90 -24.41 -13.11
C ALA A 503 -4.65 -25.08 -14.47
N GLY A 504 -3.96 -24.35 -15.35
CA GLY A 504 -3.41 -24.89 -16.59
C GLY A 504 -2.09 -25.63 -16.35
N ASN A 505 -1.41 -25.93 -17.45
CA ASN A 505 -0.12 -26.62 -17.43
C ASN A 505 1.07 -25.66 -17.27
N ASP A 506 0.86 -24.36 -17.48
CA ASP A 506 1.85 -23.30 -17.49
C ASP A 506 1.44 -22.09 -16.64
N GLY A 507 2.40 -21.20 -16.38
CA GLY A 507 2.16 -19.91 -15.74
C GLY A 507 2.52 -19.85 -14.25
N VAL A 508 2.40 -18.65 -13.68
CA VAL A 508 2.75 -18.37 -12.28
C VAL A 508 1.49 -18.18 -11.46
N TYR A 509 1.25 -19.09 -10.51
CA TYR A 509 0.10 -19.06 -9.62
C TYR A 509 0.52 -18.64 -8.22
N VAL A 510 -0.28 -17.78 -7.60
CA VAL A 510 -0.15 -17.43 -6.18
C VAL A 510 -1.40 -17.85 -5.43
N LEU A 511 -1.21 -18.59 -4.35
CA LEU A 511 -2.24 -19.02 -3.43
C LEU A 511 -2.07 -18.26 -2.11
N VAL A 512 -3.10 -17.54 -1.67
CA VAL A 512 -3.07 -16.82 -0.39
C VAL A 512 -3.54 -17.76 0.72
N PHE A 513 -2.66 -18.10 1.66
CA PHE A 513 -2.95 -19.00 2.78
C PHE A 513 -3.17 -18.18 4.06
N PRO A 514 -4.43 -18.00 4.50
CA PRO A 514 -4.74 -17.02 5.54
C PRO A 514 -4.20 -17.39 6.93
N ASP A 515 -4.06 -18.67 7.23
CA ASP A 515 -3.61 -19.19 8.53
C ASP A 515 -3.11 -20.64 8.49
N THR A 516 -2.86 -21.21 9.67
CA THR A 516 -2.30 -22.55 9.87
C THR A 516 -3.37 -23.59 10.23
N GLY A 517 -3.09 -24.86 9.91
CA GLY A 517 -4.00 -25.97 10.16
C GLY A 517 -4.10 -26.39 11.63
N TYR A 518 -3.16 -25.97 12.48
CA TYR A 518 -3.14 -26.34 13.90
C TYR A 518 -4.39 -25.92 14.67
N LYS A 519 -5.09 -24.88 14.20
CA LYS A 519 -6.36 -24.40 14.80
C LYS A 519 -7.57 -25.25 14.44
N TYR A 520 -7.41 -26.26 13.59
CA TYR A 520 -8.49 -27.04 13.00
C TYR A 520 -8.43 -28.54 13.35
N ALA A 521 -7.83 -28.87 14.50
CA ALA A 521 -7.66 -30.26 14.95
C ALA A 521 -9.00 -31.01 15.03
N GLU A 522 -10.06 -30.39 15.54
CA GLU A 522 -11.40 -31.00 15.64
C GLU A 522 -11.97 -31.38 14.27
N GLN A 523 -11.79 -30.53 13.25
CA GLN A 523 -12.27 -30.80 11.90
C GLN A 523 -11.51 -31.95 11.25
N PHE A 524 -10.18 -32.01 11.46
CA PHE A 524 -9.39 -33.15 11.01
C PHE A 524 -9.76 -34.45 11.74
N GLU A 525 -9.96 -34.39 13.05
CA GLU A 525 -10.39 -35.55 13.84
C GLU A 525 -11.74 -36.09 13.34
N ASN A 526 -12.74 -35.22 13.17
CA ASN A 526 -14.06 -35.61 12.67
C ASN A 526 -13.97 -36.21 11.26
N TYR A 527 -13.17 -35.62 10.37
CA TYR A 527 -12.94 -36.17 9.04
C TYR A 527 -12.36 -37.59 9.08
N PHE A 528 -11.35 -37.84 9.92
CA PHE A 528 -10.75 -39.17 10.04
C PHE A 528 -11.68 -40.20 10.69
N LYS A 529 -12.51 -39.80 11.67
CA LYS A 529 -13.54 -40.68 12.25
C LYS A 529 -14.55 -41.12 11.18
N ASN A 530 -15.08 -40.17 10.41
CA ASN A 530 -16.04 -40.47 9.34
C ASN A 530 -15.42 -41.38 8.25
N LEU A 531 -14.15 -41.19 7.90
CA LEU A 531 -13.45 -42.09 6.98
C LEU A 531 -13.29 -43.52 7.52
N GLN A 532 -13.11 -43.68 8.82
CA GLN A 532 -13.05 -45.01 9.44
C GLN A 532 -14.40 -45.71 9.43
N GLU A 533 -15.49 -44.96 9.65
CA GLU A 533 -16.86 -45.49 9.56
C GLU A 533 -17.21 -45.93 8.15
N ILE A 534 -16.82 -45.19 7.10
CA ILE A 534 -17.05 -45.57 5.69
C ILE A 534 -16.24 -46.81 5.28
N ARG A 535 -15.10 -47.06 5.93
CA ARG A 535 -14.23 -48.21 5.65
C ARG A 535 -14.63 -49.49 6.39
N ARG A 536 -15.50 -49.38 7.40
CA ARG A 536 -16.11 -50.51 8.10
C ARG A 536 -17.40 -50.88 7.39
#